data_AF-A0A7Z9UN91-F1
#
_entry.id   AF-A0A7Z9UN91-F1
#
_cell.length_a   1.000
_cell.length_b   1.000
_cell.length_c   1.000
_cell.angle_alpha   90.00
_cell.angle_beta   90.00
_cell.angle_gamma   90.00
#
_symmetry.space_group_name_H-M   'P 1'
#
loop_
_entity.id
_entity.type
_entity.pdbx_description
1 polymer ?
#
loop_
_entity_poly.entity_id
_entity_poly.type
_entity_poly.pdbx_seq_one_letter_code
_entity_poly.pdbx_strand_id
1 'polypeptide(L)'
;MSWYKARAIYNGGGRFELLYDRQTASGKDAQPLVDWLNNTAYKIMRKYLIKEGIEGSSDAKFEVAEGDMHLSASPNASYGYLYIRAWTNGSEQDMEDASTIGMTPLAPIFVISKSSTDTYFAG
;
A
#
# COMPACT_ATOMS: atom_id res chain seq x y z
N MET A 1 5.63 -11.22 10.77
CA MET A 1 5.19 -10.16 9.83
C MET A 1 5.70 -10.46 8.42
N SER A 2 4.89 -10.23 7.38
CA SER A 2 5.36 -10.22 5.97
C SER A 2 5.37 -8.79 5.46
N TRP A 3 6.34 -8.43 4.62
CA TRP A 3 6.43 -7.09 4.05
C TRP A 3 6.93 -7.11 2.61
N TYR A 4 6.58 -6.05 1.89
CA TYR A 4 6.97 -5.79 0.52
C TYR A 4 7.38 -4.33 0.37
N LYS A 5 8.45 -4.06 -0.36
CA LYS A 5 8.90 -2.72 -0.73
C LYS A 5 9.20 -2.70 -2.22
N ALA A 6 8.83 -1.62 -2.88
CA ALA A 6 9.18 -1.38 -4.26
C ALA A 6 9.44 0.08 -4.56
N ARG A 7 10.28 0.33 -5.55
CA ARG A 7 10.43 1.64 -6.19
C ARG A 7 10.05 1.51 -7.67
N ALA A 8 8.88 2.01 -8.01
CA ALA A 8 8.36 2.01 -9.37
C ALA A 8 8.79 3.27 -10.14
N ILE A 9 8.93 3.17 -11.46
CA ILE A 9 8.99 4.36 -12.34
C ILE A 9 7.59 4.96 -12.39
N TYR A 10 7.46 6.28 -12.16
CA TYR A 10 6.18 6.97 -12.14
C TYR A 10 6.09 8.04 -13.21
N ASN A 11 5.11 7.88 -14.10
CA ASN A 11 4.88 8.76 -15.25
C ASN A 11 3.65 9.67 -15.07
N GLY A 12 3.17 9.82 -13.82
CA GLY A 12 1.93 10.55 -13.51
C GLY A 12 0.65 9.83 -13.96
N GLY A 13 -0.50 10.37 -13.55
CA GLY A 13 -1.82 9.89 -14.00
C GLY A 13 -2.07 8.41 -13.73
N GLY A 14 -1.62 7.90 -12.58
CA GLY A 14 -1.76 6.49 -12.19
C GLY A 14 -0.97 5.48 -13.04
N ARG A 15 -0.04 5.94 -13.89
CA ARG A 15 0.84 5.08 -14.67
C ARG A 15 2.16 4.88 -13.95
N PHE A 16 2.42 3.66 -13.51
CA PHE A 16 3.69 3.26 -12.93
C PHE A 16 4.13 1.87 -13.42
N GLU A 17 5.44 1.65 -13.42
CA GLU A 17 6.11 0.42 -13.84
C GLU A 17 6.96 -0.14 -12.70
N LEU A 18 6.72 -1.40 -12.36
CA LEU A 18 7.48 -2.13 -11.34
C LEU A 18 8.69 -2.80 -12.00
N LEU A 19 9.89 -2.48 -11.50
CA LEU A 19 11.15 -3.06 -11.98
C LEU A 19 11.55 -4.24 -11.10
N TYR A 20 11.92 -5.37 -11.70
CA TYR A 20 12.22 -6.61 -10.97
C TYR A 20 13.35 -6.44 -9.94
N ASP A 21 14.40 -5.70 -10.29
CA ASP A 21 15.56 -5.39 -9.44
C ASP A 21 15.28 -4.36 -8.35
N ARG A 22 14.11 -3.72 -8.37
CA ARG A 22 13.70 -2.67 -7.41
C ARG A 22 12.52 -3.08 -6.54
N GLN A 23 12.34 -4.38 -6.37
CA GLN A 23 11.31 -4.99 -5.53
C GLN A 23 11.96 -5.91 -4.51
N THR A 24 11.42 -5.94 -3.31
CA THR A 24 11.86 -6.86 -2.26
C THR A 24 10.66 -7.27 -1.44
N ALA A 25 10.52 -8.58 -1.23
CA ALA A 25 9.53 -9.16 -0.33
C ALA A 25 10.26 -9.99 0.73
N SER A 26 9.72 -10.02 1.95
CA SER A 26 10.23 -10.86 3.03
C SER A 26 9.10 -11.28 3.97
N GLY A 27 9.35 -12.32 4.75
CA GLY A 27 8.39 -12.92 5.67
C GLY A 27 8.00 -14.34 5.27
N LYS A 28 7.56 -15.11 6.27
CA LYS A 28 7.24 -16.54 6.14
C LYS A 28 6.15 -16.83 5.12
N ASP A 29 5.19 -15.91 4.99
CA ASP A 29 4.03 -16.01 4.09
C ASP A 29 3.87 -14.70 3.32
N ALA A 30 4.85 -14.33 2.49
CA ALA A 30 4.78 -13.10 1.69
C ALA A 30 3.88 -13.24 0.45
N GLN A 31 3.62 -14.47 -0.02
CA GLN A 31 2.86 -14.71 -1.24
C GLN A 31 1.43 -14.16 -1.19
N PRO A 32 0.63 -14.38 -0.12
CA PRO A 32 -0.70 -13.77 -0.02
C PRO A 32 -0.70 -12.24 -0.12
N LEU A 33 0.32 -11.59 0.47
CA LEU A 33 0.47 -10.14 0.38
C LEU A 33 0.74 -9.69 -1.07
N VAL A 34 1.63 -10.40 -1.77
CA VAL A 34 1.94 -10.11 -3.18
C VAL A 34 0.72 -10.34 -4.07
N ASP A 35 -0.06 -11.39 -3.82
CA ASP A 35 -1.28 -11.68 -4.58
C ASP A 35 -2.34 -10.59 -4.38
N TRP A 36 -2.53 -10.11 -3.14
CA TRP A 36 -3.42 -8.99 -2.85
C TRP A 36 -2.97 -7.69 -3.50
N LEU A 37 -1.66 -7.40 -3.50
CA LEU A 37 -1.10 -6.22 -4.20
C LEU A 37 -1.46 -6.23 -5.68
N ASN A 38 -1.18 -7.35 -6.36
CA ASN A 38 -1.38 -7.50 -7.80
C ASN A 38 -2.85 -7.50 -8.20
N ASN A 39 -3.72 -8.14 -7.40
CA ASN A 39 -5.11 -8.32 -7.76
C ASN A 39 -6.04 -7.20 -7.29
N THR A 40 -5.69 -6.50 -6.21
CA THR A 40 -6.58 -5.56 -5.54
C THR A 40 -5.90 -4.21 -5.32
N ALA A 41 -4.85 -4.16 -4.51
CA ALA A 41 -4.35 -2.91 -3.95
C ALA A 41 -3.83 -1.94 -5.03
N TYR A 42 -3.09 -2.45 -6.03
CA TYR A 42 -2.61 -1.62 -7.14
C TYR A 42 -3.73 -1.07 -8.01
N LYS A 43 -4.86 -1.78 -8.16
CA LYS A 43 -6.00 -1.26 -8.92
C LYS A 43 -6.64 -0.08 -8.19
N ILE A 44 -6.78 -0.18 -6.87
CA ILE A 44 -7.29 0.91 -6.03
C ILE A 44 -6.34 2.11 -6.09
N MET A 45 -5.05 1.87 -5.91
CA MET A 45 -4.01 2.90 -5.97
C MET A 45 -4.02 3.64 -7.32
N ARG A 46 -4.08 2.92 -8.46
CA ARG A 46 -4.15 3.55 -9.78
C ARG A 46 -5.36 4.48 -9.91
N LYS A 47 -6.54 4.03 -9.47
CA LYS A 47 -7.77 4.85 -9.48
C LYS A 47 -7.61 6.12 -8.63
N TYR A 48 -7.03 5.99 -7.44
CA TYR A 48 -6.76 7.14 -6.57
C TYR A 48 -5.80 8.14 -7.22
N LEU A 49 -4.64 7.67 -7.70
CA LEU A 49 -3.63 8.52 -8.34
C LEU A 49 -4.19 9.28 -9.56
N ILE A 50 -5.09 8.64 -10.34
CA ILE A 50 -5.78 9.28 -11.46
C ILE A 50 -6.79 10.32 -10.95
N LYS A 51 -7.65 9.93 -10.01
CA LYS A 51 -8.73 10.78 -9.50
C LYS A 51 -8.19 12.05 -8.84
N GLU A 52 -7.16 11.92 -8.03
CA GLU A 52 -6.56 13.03 -7.28
C GLU A 52 -5.49 13.78 -8.08
N GLY A 53 -5.21 13.36 -9.33
CA GLY A 53 -4.23 14.03 -10.19
C GLY A 53 -2.80 14.05 -9.61
N ILE A 54 -2.39 12.98 -8.92
CA ILE A 54 -1.10 12.96 -8.22
C ILE A 54 0.05 12.94 -9.22
N GLU A 55 0.91 13.96 -9.16
CA GLU A 55 2.11 14.08 -9.99
C GLU A 55 3.37 13.56 -9.28
N GLY A 56 4.45 13.33 -10.02
CA GLY A 56 5.73 12.88 -9.45
C GLY A 56 6.40 13.91 -8.52
N SER A 57 6.03 15.18 -8.65
CA SER A 57 6.45 16.30 -7.80
C SER A 57 5.72 16.33 -6.45
N SER A 58 4.66 15.54 -6.29
CA SER A 58 3.82 15.54 -5.09
C SER A 58 4.46 14.76 -3.94
N ASP A 59 4.25 15.24 -2.72
CA ASP A 59 4.51 14.55 -1.46
C ASP A 59 3.28 13.76 -0.95
N ALA A 60 2.18 13.76 -1.72
CA ALA A 60 0.94 13.09 -1.33
C ALA A 60 1.17 11.62 -0.99
N LYS A 61 0.48 11.17 0.04
CA LYS A 61 0.50 9.78 0.50
C LYS A 61 -0.82 9.12 0.17
N PHE A 62 -0.74 7.96 -0.45
CA PHE A 62 -1.85 7.03 -0.61
C PHE A 62 -1.70 5.93 0.45
N GLU A 63 -2.81 5.57 1.09
CA GLU A 63 -2.89 4.45 2.01
C GLU A 63 -4.18 3.66 1.75
N VAL A 64 -4.10 2.34 1.86
CA VAL A 64 -5.26 1.45 1.85
C VAL A 64 -4.99 0.25 2.74
N ALA A 65 -6.01 -0.17 3.49
CA ALA A 65 -5.99 -1.34 4.34
C ALA A 65 -7.22 -2.22 4.06
N GLU A 66 -7.02 -3.53 4.02
CA GLU A 66 -8.08 -4.53 3.88
C GLU A 66 -7.75 -5.74 4.77
N GLY A 67 -8.50 -5.89 5.87
CA GLY A 67 -8.16 -6.87 6.91
C GLY A 67 -6.78 -6.57 7.50
N ASP A 68 -5.91 -7.58 7.50
CA ASP A 68 -4.53 -7.46 8.01
C ASP A 68 -3.54 -6.91 6.99
N MET A 69 -3.96 -6.63 5.76
CA MET A 69 -3.07 -6.18 4.68
C MET A 69 -3.11 -4.66 4.53
N HIS A 70 -1.93 -4.05 4.48
CA HIS A 70 -1.75 -2.61 4.35
C HIS A 70 -0.86 -2.28 3.17
N LEU A 71 -1.15 -1.18 2.50
CA LEU A 71 -0.35 -0.59 1.43
C LEU A 71 -0.24 0.91 1.66
N SER A 72 0.98 1.43 1.55
CA SER A 72 1.27 2.84 1.46
C SER A 72 2.09 3.14 0.21
N ALA A 73 1.77 4.23 -0.48
CA ALA A 73 2.56 4.72 -1.60
C ALA A 73 2.67 6.24 -1.61
N SER A 74 3.82 6.75 -2.07
CA SER A 74 4.02 8.19 -2.26
C SER A 74 5.08 8.45 -3.34
N PRO A 75 4.91 9.48 -4.20
CA PRO A 75 5.99 9.92 -5.08
C PRO A 75 7.15 10.58 -4.32
N ASN A 76 6.89 11.09 -3.11
CA ASN A 76 7.85 11.77 -2.25
C ASN A 76 8.65 12.87 -2.97
N ALA A 77 7.95 13.66 -3.79
CA ALA A 77 8.53 14.73 -4.61
C ALA A 77 9.78 14.30 -5.42
N SER A 78 9.81 13.04 -5.88
CA SER A 78 10.97 12.47 -6.57
C SER A 78 11.03 12.76 -8.07
N TYR A 79 9.97 13.36 -8.63
CA TYR A 79 9.83 13.71 -10.05
C TYR A 79 9.85 12.54 -11.04
N GLY A 80 9.93 11.29 -10.57
CA GLY A 80 9.96 10.13 -11.47
C GLY A 80 9.81 8.77 -10.80
N TYR A 81 9.63 8.72 -9.48
CA TYR A 81 9.45 7.47 -8.76
C TYR A 81 8.17 7.46 -7.94
N LEU A 82 7.67 6.25 -7.70
CA LEU A 82 6.62 5.96 -6.73
C LEU A 82 7.18 4.93 -5.74
N TYR A 83 7.29 5.32 -4.47
CA TYR A 83 7.74 4.46 -3.39
C TYR A 83 6.56 3.71 -2.83
N ILE A 84 6.65 2.39 -2.80
CA ILE A 84 5.55 1.50 -2.41
C ILE A 84 6.03 0.66 -1.23
N ARG A 85 5.20 0.57 -0.19
CA ARG A 85 5.41 -0.28 0.98
C ARG A 85 4.12 -1.01 1.28
N ALA A 86 4.20 -2.30 1.54
CA ALA A 86 3.05 -3.08 1.97
C ALA A 86 3.47 -4.04 3.07
N TRP A 87 2.54 -4.38 3.95
CA TRP A 87 2.80 -5.30 5.05
C TRP A 87 1.52 -6.00 5.48
N THR A 88 1.71 -7.17 6.09
CA THR A 88 0.67 -7.80 6.90
C THR A 88 0.86 -7.39 8.35
N ASN A 89 -0.22 -7.16 9.09
CA ASN A 89 -0.14 -7.02 10.54
C ASN A 89 0.40 -8.33 11.13
N GLY A 90 1.61 -8.29 11.71
CA GLY A 90 2.01 -9.17 12.80
C GLY A 90 1.68 -8.47 14.11
N SER A 91 1.69 -9.18 15.25
CA SER A 91 1.49 -8.54 16.57
C SER A 91 2.28 -7.23 16.68
N GLU A 92 1.61 -6.17 17.10
CA GLU A 92 2.02 -4.75 17.19
C GLU A 92 3.45 -4.50 17.72
N GLN A 93 4.03 -5.49 18.41
CA GLN A 93 5.40 -5.55 18.92
C GLN A 93 6.51 -5.34 17.86
N ASP A 94 6.26 -5.65 16.58
CA ASP A 94 7.29 -5.55 15.52
C ASP A 94 7.40 -4.14 14.89
N MET A 95 6.54 -3.19 15.28
CA MET A 95 6.51 -1.83 14.71
C MET A 95 7.57 -0.88 15.31
N GLU A 96 8.14 -1.20 16.48
CA GLU A 96 9.11 -0.33 17.16
C GLU A 96 10.46 -0.26 16.44
N ASP A 97 10.88 -1.33 15.75
CA ASP A 97 12.15 -1.37 15.00
C ASP A 97 12.10 -0.63 13.65
N ALA A 98 10.91 -0.32 13.13
CA ALA A 98 10.74 0.49 11.92
C ALA A 98 10.59 2.00 12.22
N SER A 99 10.46 2.38 13.50
CA SER A 99 10.18 3.75 13.95
C SER A 99 11.41 4.67 14.01
N THR A 100 12.62 4.13 13.82
CA THR A 100 13.88 4.92 13.75
C THR A 100 13.94 5.87 12.53
N ILE A 101 12.91 5.90 11.69
CA ILE A 101 12.72 6.90 10.64
C ILE A 101 11.48 7.77 10.95
N GLY A 102 11.53 8.49 12.07
CA GLY A 102 10.76 9.69 12.40
C GLY A 102 9.46 9.96 11.64
N MET A 103 8.42 9.14 11.85
CA MET A 103 7.06 9.48 11.44
C MET A 103 6.12 9.35 12.63
N THR A 104 5.65 10.48 13.13
CA THR A 104 4.49 10.57 14.03
C THR A 104 3.27 9.89 13.40
N PRO A 105 2.49 9.10 14.15
CA PRO A 105 1.26 8.50 13.63
C PRO A 105 0.25 9.62 13.33
N LEU A 106 0.00 9.89 12.06
CA LEU A 106 -1.14 10.68 11.62
C LEU A 106 -2.37 9.76 11.58
N ALA A 107 -3.49 10.29 12.06
CA ALA A 107 -4.78 9.60 12.21
C ALA A 107 -5.19 8.81 10.94
N PRO A 108 -5.95 7.70 11.10
CA PRO A 108 -6.30 6.83 9.98
C PRO A 108 -7.12 7.56 8.91
N ILE A 109 -6.61 7.62 7.69
CA ILE A 109 -7.31 8.10 6.50
C ILE A 109 -8.02 6.90 5.86
N PHE A 110 -9.36 6.94 5.87
CA PHE A 110 -10.33 6.08 5.17
C PHE A 110 -10.02 4.58 5.06
N VAL A 111 -10.49 3.83 6.06
CA VAL A 111 -10.73 2.38 5.94
C VAL A 111 -12.00 2.17 5.11
N ILE A 112 -11.88 1.72 3.86
CA ILE A 112 -13.03 1.13 3.15
C ILE A 112 -13.15 -0.32 3.62
N SER A 113 -13.78 -0.51 4.78
CA SER A 113 -14.25 -1.82 5.21
C SER A 113 -15.42 -2.23 4.32
N LYS A 114 -15.23 -3.23 3.46
CA LYS A 114 -16.37 -3.99 2.96
C LYS A 114 -16.82 -4.93 4.09
N SER A 115 -17.88 -4.54 4.79
CA SER A 115 -18.65 -5.45 5.63
C SER A 115 -19.18 -6.58 4.73
N SER A 116 -18.59 -7.77 4.89
CA SER A 116 -19.12 -9.01 4.35
C SER A 116 -20.00 -9.64 5.43
N THR A 117 -21.25 -9.22 5.50
CA THR A 117 -22.31 -9.98 6.18
C THR A 117 -23.59 -9.78 5.40
N ASP A 118 -23.88 -10.71 4.50
CA ASP A 118 -25.27 -11.10 4.23
C ASP A 118 -25.28 -12.58 3.86
N THR A 119 -25.25 -13.40 4.90
CA THR A 119 -25.73 -14.78 4.81
C THR A 119 -26.55 -15.11 6.06
N TYR A 120 -27.83 -15.39 5.80
CA TYR A 120 -28.76 -16.30 6.49
C TYR A 120 -29.97 -15.76 7.28
N PHE A 121 -31.09 -16.45 6.98
CA PHE A 121 -32.38 -16.64 7.69
C PHE A 121 -33.41 -15.51 7.55
N ALA A 122 -34.72 -15.73 7.41
CA ALA A 122 -35.59 -16.90 7.25
C ALA A 122 -37.02 -16.36 7.01
N GLY A 123 -37.90 -17.15 6.38
CA GLY A 123 -39.34 -16.87 6.34
C GLY A 123 -40.01 -17.31 5.05
#